data_AF-A0A7K9NQV2-F1
#
_entry.id   AF-A0A7K9NQV2-F1
#
_cell.length_a   1.000
_cell.length_b   1.000
_cell.length_c   1.000
_cell.angle_alpha   90.00
_cell.angle_beta   90.00
_cell.angle_gamma   90.00
#
_symmetry.space_group_name_H-M   'P 1'
#
loop_
_entity.id
_entity.type
_entity.pdbx_description
1 polymer ?
#
loop_
_entity_poly.entity_id
_entity_poly.type
_entity_poly.pdbx_seq_one_letter_code
_entity_poly.pdbx_strand_id
1 'polypeptide(L)'
;RPGLALCAGCGGRIQDPFLLRVSPDLEWHVACLKCAECGQPLDETCTCFLRDGKAYCKRDYSRLFGIKCAQCRAAFSSSDLVMRARDHVYHLECFRCAAC
;
A
#
# COMPACT_ATOMS: atom_id res chain seq x y z
N ARG A 1 5.83 19.56 26.92
CA ARG A 1 7.06 18.94 26.35
C ARG A 1 6.87 18.91 24.85
N PRO A 2 7.64 19.64 24.02
CA PRO A 2 7.52 19.45 22.58
C PRO A 2 8.00 18.03 22.30
N GLY A 3 7.08 17.16 21.90
CA GLY A 3 7.40 15.78 21.50
C GLY A 3 8.30 15.84 20.28
N LEU A 4 9.47 15.24 20.37
CA LEU A 4 10.41 15.13 19.26
C LEU A 4 9.86 14.06 18.30
N ALA A 5 8.97 14.48 17.41
CA ALA A 5 8.43 13.64 16.34
C ALA A 5 9.58 12.94 15.60
N LEU A 6 9.53 11.62 15.49
CA LEU A 6 10.53 10.82 14.74
C LEU A 6 9.92 10.43 13.40
N CYS A 7 10.66 10.67 12.33
CA CYS A 7 10.22 10.27 11.00
C CYS A 7 10.27 8.74 10.89
N ALA A 8 9.12 8.12 10.58
CA ALA A 8 9.05 6.69 10.36
C ALA A 8 9.83 6.21 9.11
N GLY A 9 10.13 7.10 8.17
CA GLY A 9 10.90 6.80 6.96
C GLY A 9 12.41 6.77 7.14
N CYS A 10 12.97 7.76 7.84
CA CYS A 10 14.43 7.89 8.01
C CYS A 10 14.92 7.65 9.45
N GLY A 11 14.01 7.54 10.43
CA GLY A 11 14.33 7.42 11.86
C GLY A 11 14.84 8.71 12.51
N GLY A 12 15.06 9.77 11.73
CA GLY A 12 15.52 11.07 12.20
C GLY A 12 14.44 11.88 12.89
N ARG A 13 14.86 12.90 13.66
CA ARG A 13 13.95 13.86 14.26
C ARG A 13 13.36 14.80 13.21
N ILE A 14 12.07 15.06 13.30
CA ILE A 14 11.39 16.04 12.46
C ILE A 14 11.55 17.40 13.11
N GLN A 15 12.34 18.26 12.45
CA GLN A 15 12.54 19.67 12.82
C GLN A 15 11.91 20.62 11.80
N ASP A 16 11.28 20.06 10.76
CA ASP A 16 10.64 20.81 9.69
C ASP A 16 9.44 21.60 10.24
N PRO A 17 9.10 22.75 9.63
CA PRO A 17 7.92 23.53 10.01
C PRO A 17 6.61 22.75 9.84
N PHE A 18 6.61 21.76 8.95
CA PHE A 18 5.46 20.93 8.61
C PHE A 18 5.86 19.46 8.63
N LEU A 19 4.94 18.61 9.07
CA LEU A 19 5.09 17.16 9.06
C LEU A 19 3.82 16.52 8.53
N LEU A 20 3.97 15.32 7.98
CA LEU A 20 2.85 14.52 7.51
C LEU A 20 2.50 13.46 8.55
N ARG A 21 1.21 13.29 8.83
CA ARG A 21 0.69 12.25 9.71
C ARG A 21 -0.02 11.19 8.88
N VAL A 22 0.40 9.95 9.05
CA VAL A 22 -0.22 8.78 8.44
C VAL A 22 -0.79 7.92 9.55
N SER A 23 -2.07 7.56 9.46
CA SER A 23 -2.75 6.71 10.44
C SER A 23 -2.03 5.36 10.64
N PRO A 24 -2.01 4.80 11.86
CA PRO A 24 -2.68 5.31 13.06
C PRO A 24 -1.98 6.51 13.71
N ASP A 25 -0.65 6.56 13.81
CA ASP A 25 0.07 7.67 14.49
C ASP A 25 1.54 7.78 14.02
N LEU A 26 1.79 7.66 12.71
CA LEU A 26 3.13 7.74 12.14
C LEU A 26 3.41 9.12 11.57
N GLU A 27 4.52 9.71 11.97
CA GLU A 27 4.96 11.02 11.54
C GLU A 27 6.08 10.89 10.49
N TRP A 28 6.04 11.73 9.46
CA TRP A 28 6.99 11.70 8.35
C TRP A 28 7.43 13.11 7.99
N HIS A 29 8.70 13.27 7.62
CA HIS A 29 9.10 14.44 6.83
C HIS A 29 8.36 14.42 5.50
N VAL A 30 8.03 15.60 4.96
CA VAL A 30 7.39 15.72 3.63
C VAL A 30 8.22 15.00 2.57
N ALA A 31 9.54 15.22 2.57
CA ALA A 31 10.46 14.59 1.63
C ALA A 31 10.66 13.07 1.84
N CYS A 32 10.33 12.55 3.02
CA CYS A 32 10.48 11.12 3.33
C CYS A 32 9.24 10.31 2.96
N LEU A 33 8.06 10.93 2.89
CA LEU A 33 6.83 10.22 2.54
C LEU A 33 6.73 10.01 1.02
N LYS A 34 7.41 8.97 0.55
CA LYS A 34 7.44 8.56 -0.85
C LYS A 34 7.24 7.06 -0.99
N CYS A 35 6.77 6.64 -2.15
CA CYS A 35 6.64 5.22 -2.45
C CYS A 35 8.01 4.55 -2.46
N ALA A 36 8.19 3.50 -1.65
CA ALA A 36 9.44 2.76 -1.55
C ALA A 36 9.82 2.01 -2.84
N GLU A 37 8.87 1.83 -3.75
CA GLU A 37 9.06 1.12 -5.01
C GLU A 37 9.36 2.08 -6.18
N CYS A 38 8.49 3.05 -6.45
CA CYS A 38 8.66 3.98 -7.57
C CYS A 38 9.26 5.34 -7.20
N GLY A 39 9.44 5.62 -5.91
CA GLY A 39 9.99 6.90 -5.43
C GLY A 39 9.03 8.10 -5.51
N GLN A 40 7.82 7.93 -6.04
CA GLN A 40 6.84 9.00 -6.17
C GLN A 40 6.50 9.59 -4.79
N PRO A 41 6.53 10.93 -4.62
CA PRO A 41 6.00 11.57 -3.43
C PRO A 41 4.53 11.20 -3.19
N LEU A 42 4.16 11.05 -1.91
CA LEU A 42 2.81 10.67 -1.49
C LEU A 42 2.14 11.76 -0.65
N ASP A 43 2.78 12.92 -0.51
CA ASP A 43 2.29 14.10 0.20
C ASP A 43 1.06 14.73 -0.48
N GLU A 44 0.97 14.66 -1.80
CA GLU A 44 -0.20 15.13 -2.57
C GLU A 44 -1.37 14.13 -2.54
N THR A 45 -1.11 12.88 -2.16
CA THR A 45 -2.13 11.83 -2.15
C THR A 45 -2.79 11.73 -0.77
N CYS A 46 -4.12 11.81 -0.70
CA CYS A 46 -4.85 11.65 0.56
C CYS A 46 -4.71 10.25 1.20
N THR A 47 -4.16 9.27 0.48
CA THR A 47 -4.01 7.89 0.96
C THR A 47 -2.70 7.27 0.49
N CYS A 48 -2.00 6.61 1.40
CA CYS A 48 -0.87 5.74 1.12
C CYS A 48 -1.02 4.41 1.88
N PHE A 49 -0.26 3.40 1.47
CA PHE A 49 -0.32 2.07 2.07
C PHE A 49 0.99 1.79 2.80
N LEU A 50 0.90 1.46 4.08
CA LEU A 50 2.06 1.14 4.91
C LEU A 50 2.22 -0.36 5.05
N ARG A 51 3.44 -0.86 4.83
CA ARG A 51 3.80 -2.27 5.06
C ARG A 51 5.27 -2.42 5.39
N ASP A 52 5.56 -3.16 6.44
CA ASP A 52 6.92 -3.44 6.92
C ASP A 52 7.76 -2.15 7.09
N GLY A 53 7.15 -1.10 7.63
CA GLY A 53 7.79 0.21 7.85
C GLY A 53 7.99 1.05 6.58
N LYS A 54 7.51 0.59 5.42
CA LYS A 54 7.63 1.30 4.14
C LYS A 54 6.27 1.82 3.66
N ALA A 55 6.29 2.99 3.03
CA ALA A 55 5.11 3.58 2.38
C ALA A 55 5.07 3.22 0.89
N TYR A 56 3.88 2.92 0.36
CA TYR A 56 3.66 2.57 -1.03
C TYR A 56 2.48 3.35 -1.61
N CYS A 57 2.59 3.69 -2.90
CA CYS A 57 1.43 4.18 -3.66
C CYS A 57 0.43 3.04 -3.87
N LYS A 58 -0.84 3.36 -4.13
CA LYS A 58 -1.91 2.37 -4.39
C LYS A 58 -1.51 1.37 -5.48
N ARG A 59 -0.92 1.85 -6.58
CA ARG A 59 -0.53 1.03 -7.73
C ARG A 59 0.50 -0.03 -7.36
N ASP A 60 1.61 0.38 -6.75
CA ASP A 60 2.69 -0.54 -6.39
C ASP A 60 2.29 -1.44 -5.22
N TYR A 61 1.52 -0.93 -4.26
CA TYR A 61 0.97 -1.76 -3.19
C TYR A 61 0.11 -2.90 -3.74
N SER A 62 -0.83 -2.60 -4.64
CA SER A 62 -1.66 -3.62 -5.30
C SER A 62 -0.85 -4.59 -6.15
N ARG A 63 0.18 -4.11 -6.86
CA ARG A 63 1.04 -4.96 -7.70
C ARG A 63 1.88 -5.95 -6.89
N LEU A 64 2.47 -5.48 -5.80
CA LEU A 64 3.39 -6.23 -4.95
C LEU A 64 2.66 -7.13 -3.95
N PHE A 65 1.63 -6.60 -3.29
CA PHE A 65 0.98 -7.23 -2.15
C PHE A 65 -0.52 -7.48 -2.33
N GLY A 66 -1.10 -7.02 -3.43
CA GLY A 66 -2.50 -7.27 -3.74
C GLY A 66 -2.77 -8.75 -3.97
N ILE A 67 -4.00 -9.15 -3.65
CA ILE A 67 -4.50 -10.48 -3.95
C ILE A 67 -4.54 -10.64 -5.47
N LYS A 68 -4.08 -11.80 -5.96
CA LYS A 68 -4.06 -12.14 -7.38
C LYS A 68 -4.96 -13.34 -7.63
N CYS A 69 -5.55 -13.39 -8.82
CA CYS A 69 -6.35 -14.53 -9.23
C CYS A 69 -5.50 -15.81 -9.18
N ALA A 70 -5.97 -16.84 -8.49
CA ALA A 70 -5.24 -18.09 -8.35
C ALA A 70 -5.06 -18.83 -9.69
N GLN A 71 -5.96 -18.60 -10.66
CA GLN A 71 -5.88 -19.16 -12.00
C GLN A 71 -4.98 -18.35 -12.96
N CYS A 72 -5.33 -17.09 -13.25
CA CYS A 72 -4.61 -16.30 -14.27
C CYS A 72 -3.45 -15.46 -13.72
N ARG A 73 -3.25 -15.44 -12.39
CA ARG A 73 -2.20 -14.66 -11.68
C ARG A 73 -2.27 -13.14 -11.86
N ALA A 74 -3.26 -12.61 -12.56
CA ALA A 74 -3.50 -11.17 -12.67
C ALA A 74 -4.10 -10.60 -11.37
N ALA A 75 -3.84 -9.31 -11.13
CA ALA A 75 -4.40 -8.56 -10.02
C ALA A 75 -5.85 -8.13 -10.33
N PHE A 76 -6.65 -7.96 -9.27
CA PHE A 76 -8.03 -7.49 -9.37
C PHE A 76 -8.08 -5.95 -9.43
N SER A 77 -8.99 -5.44 -10.25
CA SER A 77 -9.43 -4.04 -10.22
C SER A 77 -10.38 -3.78 -9.03
N SER A 78 -10.59 -2.51 -8.67
CA SER A 78 -11.54 -2.15 -7.61
C SER A 78 -13.00 -2.47 -7.94
N SER A 79 -13.33 -2.70 -9.22
CA SER A 79 -14.67 -3.00 -9.70
C SER A 79 -14.88 -4.48 -10.03
N ASP A 80 -13.84 -5.32 -9.91
CA ASP A 80 -13.96 -6.72 -10.26
C ASP A 80 -14.82 -7.49 -9.25
N LEU A 81 -15.78 -8.24 -9.78
CA LEU A 81 -16.47 -9.27 -9.00
C LEU A 81 -15.57 -10.51 -8.89
N VAL A 82 -15.46 -11.04 -7.68
CA VAL A 82 -14.52 -12.13 -7.38
C VAL A 82 -15.23 -13.31 -6.73
N MET A 83 -14.74 -14.51 -7.03
CA MET A 83 -15.11 -15.74 -6.33
C MET A 83 -14.04 -16.09 -5.31
N ARG A 84 -14.45 -16.49 -4.11
CA ARG A 84 -13.56 -16.98 -3.07
C ARG A 84 -13.83 -18.46 -2.82
N ALA A 85 -12.79 -19.27 -2.89
CA ALA A 85 -12.84 -20.70 -2.56
C ALA A 85 -11.63 -21.05 -1.68
N ARG A 86 -11.90 -21.34 -0.39
CA ARG A 86 -10.86 -21.51 0.64
C ARG A 86 -9.93 -20.29 0.65
N ASP A 87 -8.62 -20.50 0.51
CA ASP A 87 -7.58 -19.47 0.53
C ASP A 87 -7.33 -18.82 -0.84
N HIS A 88 -8.14 -19.15 -1.84
CA HIS A 88 -7.96 -18.69 -3.22
C HIS A 88 -9.08 -17.75 -3.67
N VAL A 89 -8.68 -16.74 -4.43
CA VAL A 89 -9.58 -15.75 -5.04
C VAL A 89 -9.44 -15.84 -6.56
N TYR A 90 -10.55 -15.75 -7.27
CA TYR A 90 -10.62 -15.90 -8.72
C TYR A 90 -11.47 -14.80 -9.34
N HIS A 91 -11.14 -14.40 -10.58
CA HIS A 91 -12.12 -13.71 -11.42
C HIS A 91 -13.29 -14.65 -11.69
N LEU A 92 -14.49 -14.11 -11.94
CA LEU A 92 -15.66 -14.93 -12.28
C LEU A 92 -15.39 -15.87 -13.46
N GLU A 93 -14.78 -15.37 -14.53
CA GLU A 93 -14.39 -16.14 -15.72
C GLU A 93 -13.30 -17.20 -15.48
N CYS A 94 -12.54 -17.03 -14.40
CA CYS A 94 -11.46 -17.92 -13.99
C CYS A 94 -11.94 -19.00 -13.02
N PHE A 95 -13.12 -18.84 -12.41
CA PHE A 95 -13.68 -19.79 -11.46
C PHE A 95 -14.44 -20.89 -12.19
N ARG A 96 -13.69 -21.85 -12.71
CA ARG A 96 -14.21 -23.00 -13.47
C ARG A 96 -13.54 -24.29 -13.01
N CYS A 97 -14.14 -25.43 -13.37
CA CYS A 97 -13.55 -26.72 -13.06
C CYS A 97 -12.19 -26.85 -13.75
N ALA A 98 -11.20 -27.41 -13.05
CA ALA A 98 -9.89 -27.68 -13.65
C ALA A 98 -9.92 -28.84 -14.66
N ALA A 99 -11.01 -29.63 -14.66
CA ALA A 99 -11.15 -30.82 -15.49
C ALA A 99 -12.14 -30.65 -16.66
N CYS A 100 -13.15 -29.78 -16.55
CA CYS A 100 -14.19 -29.60 -17.57
C CYS A 100 -14.55 -28.13 -17.81
#